data_AF-A0A672FBY2-F1
#
_entry.id   AF-A0A672FBY2-F1
#
_cell.length_a   1.000
_cell.length_b   1.000
_cell.length_c   1.000
_cell.angle_alpha   90.00
_cell.angle_beta   90.00
_cell.angle_gamma   90.00
#
_symmetry.space_group_name_H-M   'P 1'
#
loop_
_entity.id
_entity.type
_entity.pdbx_description
1 polymer ?
#
loop_
_entity_poly.entity_id
_entity_poly.type
_entity_poly.pdbx_seq_one_letter_code
_entity_poly.pdbx_strand_id
1 'polypeptide(L)'
;MKRLALQIQCYQCEEMTHDCATPEFIVNCTVNVQDMCQKEVLVKDDGIHYRKSCASSGACLIASSGYQQFCTGKLNSVCITCCNTPLCNGPRQKKRPPASGAAAPNAPRVGLLPLPK
;
A
#
# COMPACT_ATOMS: atom_id res chain seq x y z
N MET A 1 -16.12 21.49 13.94
CA MET A 1 -15.21 20.42 13.46
C MET A 1 -13.86 21.05 13.16
N LYS A 2 -12.87 20.93 14.05
CA LYS A 2 -11.51 21.43 13.79
C LYS A 2 -10.83 20.42 12.86
N ARG A 3 -10.67 20.76 11.57
CA ARG A 3 -9.65 20.08 10.76
C ARG A 3 -8.31 20.56 11.30
N LEU A 4 -7.77 19.88 12.31
CA LEU A 4 -6.35 20.01 12.61
C LEU A 4 -5.65 19.70 11.29
N ALA A 5 -4.89 20.67 10.75
CA ALA A 5 -3.98 20.41 9.66
C ALA A 5 -2.96 19.42 10.20
N LEU A 6 -3.25 18.13 10.03
CA LEU A 6 -2.38 17.06 10.47
C LEU A 6 -1.16 17.14 9.54
N GLN A 7 -0.10 17.81 9.99
CA GLN A 7 1.17 17.86 9.26
C GLN A 7 1.71 16.43 9.23
N ILE A 8 1.51 15.75 8.11
CA ILE A 8 2.01 14.40 7.87
C ILE A 8 3.36 14.50 7.15
N GLN A 9 4.26 13.57 7.46
CA GLN A 9 5.52 13.42 6.74
C GLN A 9 5.39 12.32 5.69
N CYS A 10 5.86 12.57 4.47
CA CYS A 10 5.86 11.60 3.38
C CYS A 10 7.23 11.60 2.70
N TYR A 11 7.57 10.50 2.03
CA TYR A 11 8.66 10.53 1.06
C TYR A 11 8.20 11.25 -0.22
N GLN A 12 9.03 12.09 -0.81
CA GLN A 12 8.76 12.75 -2.09
C GLN A 12 9.94 12.58 -3.05
N CYS A 13 9.64 12.09 -4.26
CA CYS A 13 10.60 12.02 -5.36
C CYS A 13 9.88 11.93 -6.70
N GLU A 14 10.51 12.42 -7.75
CA GLU A 14 10.03 12.36 -9.12
C GLU A 14 10.79 11.28 -9.87
N GLU A 15 10.06 10.24 -10.28
CA GLU A 15 10.49 9.21 -11.23
C GLU A 15 11.94 8.72 -11.04
N MET A 16 12.15 7.94 -9.98
CA MET A 16 13.45 7.42 -9.60
C MET A 16 13.52 5.90 -9.80
N THR A 17 14.63 5.36 -10.28
CA THR A 17 14.83 3.91 -10.47
C THR A 17 14.98 3.11 -9.17
N HIS A 18 15.13 3.80 -8.04
CA HIS A 18 15.20 3.20 -6.71
C HIS A 18 14.12 3.76 -5.79
N ASP A 19 13.72 2.97 -4.79
CA ASP A 19 12.70 3.36 -3.82
C ASP A 19 13.29 4.44 -2.90
N CYS A 20 13.03 5.72 -3.24
CA CYS A 20 13.53 6.97 -2.61
C CYS A 20 13.09 7.10 -1.13
N ALA A 21 13.63 6.23 -0.28
CA ALA A 21 13.17 5.97 1.08
C ALA A 21 14.17 6.39 2.16
N THR A 22 15.08 7.29 1.83
CA THR A 22 16.07 7.82 2.76
C THR A 22 15.60 9.17 3.34
N PRO A 23 16.16 9.61 4.48
CA PRO A 23 15.70 10.80 5.18
C PRO A 23 15.72 12.09 4.34
N GLU A 24 16.59 12.17 3.33
CA GLU A 24 16.73 13.32 2.44
C GLU A 24 15.49 13.55 1.57
N PHE A 25 14.67 12.50 1.37
CA PHE A 25 13.41 12.59 0.62
C PHE A 25 12.20 12.85 1.51
N ILE A 26 12.37 13.01 2.83
CA ILE A 26 11.25 13.26 3.73
C ILE A 26 10.83 14.73 3.63
N VAL A 27 9.56 14.94 3.30
CA VAL A 27 8.94 16.26 3.26
C VAL A 27 7.81 16.34 4.28
N ASN A 28 7.65 17.52 4.88
CA ASN A 28 6.46 17.85 5.65
C ASN A 28 5.36 18.28 4.68
N CYS A 29 4.26 17.55 4.64
CA CYS A 29 3.09 17.95 3.86
C CYS A 29 2.42 19.14 4.58
N THR A 30 2.77 20.35 4.17
CA THR A 30 2.31 21.60 4.81
C THR A 30 1.20 22.30 4.02
N VAL A 31 0.94 21.87 2.78
CA VAL A 31 -0.11 22.46 1.96
C VAL A 31 -1.46 22.04 2.54
N ASN A 32 -2.31 23.03 2.82
CA ASN A 32 -3.69 22.82 3.25
C ASN A 32 -4.32 21.75 2.34
N VAL A 33 -4.86 20.69 2.95
CA VAL A 33 -5.53 19.53 2.32
C VAL A 33 -4.62 18.34 1.94
N GLN A 34 -3.29 18.40 2.04
CA GLN A 34 -2.44 17.21 1.80
C GLN A 34 -2.30 16.36 3.08
N ASP A 35 -3.23 15.43 3.28
CA ASP A 35 -3.35 14.58 4.46
C ASP A 35 -2.98 13.10 4.20
N MET A 36 -2.45 12.78 3.01
CA MET A 36 -2.01 11.44 2.64
C MET A 36 -0.68 11.44 1.89
N CYS A 37 0.00 10.29 1.95
CA CYS A 37 1.12 9.99 1.07
C CYS A 37 0.66 9.18 -0.14
N GLN A 38 1.18 9.53 -1.31
CA GLN A 38 1.00 8.80 -2.56
C GLN A 38 2.29 8.05 -2.91
N LYS A 39 2.15 6.82 -3.40
CA LYS A 39 3.21 6.04 -4.03
C LYS A 39 2.71 5.58 -5.39
N GLU A 40 3.48 5.86 -6.42
CA GLU A 40 3.30 5.29 -7.75
C GLU A 40 4.48 4.41 -8.10
N VAL A 41 4.18 3.24 -8.66
CA VAL A 41 5.15 2.33 -9.23
C VAL A 41 4.88 2.28 -10.73
N LEU A 42 5.83 2.73 -11.53
CA LEU A 42 5.76 2.76 -12.98
C LEU A 42 6.67 1.66 -13.52
N VAL A 43 6.13 0.74 -14.30
CA VAL A 43 6.91 -0.30 -14.95
C VAL A 43 7.18 0.14 -16.38
N LYS A 44 8.43 0.47 -16.71
CA LYS A 44 8.89 0.93 -18.02
C LYS A 44 9.86 -0.07 -18.64
N ASP A 45 10.23 0.16 -19.90
CA ASP A 45 11.16 -0.72 -20.65
C ASP A 45 12.54 -0.83 -19.98
N ASP A 46 12.98 0.27 -19.36
CA ASP A 46 14.26 0.43 -18.67
C ASP A 46 14.21 0.01 -17.20
N GLY A 47 13.04 -0.35 -16.67
CA GLY A 47 12.89 -0.92 -15.32
C GLY A 47 11.71 -0.36 -14.53
N ILE A 48 11.80 -0.49 -13.20
CA ILE A 48 10.78 -0.01 -12.28
C ILE A 48 11.17 1.38 -11.77
N HIS A 49 10.27 2.33 -11.93
CA HIS A 49 10.40 3.70 -11.44
C HIS A 49 9.41 3.98 -10.33
N TYR A 50 9.82 4.82 -9.40
CA TYR A 50 9.03 5.22 -8.25
C TYR A 50 8.77 6.72 -8.31
N ARG A 51 7.51 7.09 -8.12
CA ARG A 51 7.10 8.49 -7.90
C ARG A 51 6.35 8.58 -6.58
N LYS A 52 6.73 9.52 -5.75
CA LYS A 52 6.15 9.69 -4.41
C LYS A 52 5.87 11.15 -4.14
N SER A 53 4.77 11.42 -3.46
CA SER A 53 4.34 12.79 -3.20
C SER A 53 3.41 12.86 -2.00
N CYS A 54 3.28 14.06 -1.45
CA CYS A 54 2.13 14.42 -0.64
C CYS A 54 0.90 14.60 -1.54
N ALA A 55 -0.26 14.11 -1.09
CA ALA A 55 -1.51 14.23 -1.81
C ALA A 55 -2.67 14.47 -0.84
N SER A 56 -3.75 15.05 -1.33
CA SER A 56 -5.01 15.03 -0.58
C SER A 56 -5.68 13.66 -0.70
N SER A 57 -6.42 13.27 0.34
CA SER A 57 -7.23 12.05 0.33
C SER A 57 -8.07 11.92 -0.95
N GLY A 58 -8.73 13.00 -1.37
CA GLY A 58 -9.55 13.02 -2.59
C GLY A 58 -8.73 12.82 -3.86
N ALA A 59 -7.65 13.59 -4.04
CA ALA A 59 -6.82 13.51 -5.24
C ALA A 59 -6.16 12.13 -5.38
N CYS A 60 -5.64 11.59 -4.28
CA CYS A 60 -4.99 10.28 -4.30
C CYS A 60 -6.00 9.17 -4.61
N LEU A 61 -7.18 9.17 -3.97
CA LEU A 61 -8.20 8.15 -4.22
C LEU A 61 -8.71 8.17 -5.66
N ILE A 62 -8.94 9.35 -6.23
CA ILE A 62 -9.33 9.51 -7.64
C ILE A 62 -8.24 8.99 -8.58
N ALA A 63 -6.97 9.33 -8.32
CA ALA A 63 -5.87 8.80 -9.10
C ALA A 63 -5.81 7.27 -8.98
N SER A 64 -5.89 6.73 -7.77
CA SER A 64 -5.81 5.28 -7.54
C SER A 64 -6.90 4.49 -8.25
N SER A 65 -8.14 4.99 -8.27
CA SER A 65 -9.24 4.32 -8.95
C SER A 65 -9.11 4.36 -10.47
N GLY A 66 -8.63 5.46 -11.04
CA GLY A 66 -8.39 5.59 -12.47
C GLY A 66 -7.36 4.58 -13.01
N TYR A 67 -6.32 4.29 -12.23
CA TYR A 67 -5.26 3.36 -12.62
C TYR A 67 -5.47 1.92 -12.15
N GLN A 68 -6.41 1.66 -11.24
CA GLN A 68 -6.61 0.33 -10.66
C GLN A 68 -6.84 -0.75 -11.71
N GLN A 69 -7.59 -0.44 -12.77
CA GLN A 69 -7.87 -1.37 -13.86
C GLN A 69 -6.64 -1.69 -14.72
N PHE A 70 -5.65 -0.80 -14.72
CA PHE A 70 -4.43 -0.90 -15.55
C PHE A 70 -3.18 -1.28 -14.73
N CYS A 71 -3.28 -1.29 -13.40
CA CYS A 71 -2.23 -1.76 -12.49
C CYS A 71 -2.13 -3.29 -12.56
N THR A 72 -1.41 -3.78 -13.57
CA THR A 72 -1.14 -5.21 -13.76
C THR A 72 0.22 -5.64 -13.21
N GLY A 73 1.07 -4.69 -12.83
CA GLY A 73 2.47 -4.93 -12.45
C GLY A 73 3.37 -5.34 -13.64
N LYS A 74 2.86 -5.24 -14.87
CA LYS A 74 3.61 -5.54 -16.11
C LYS A 74 4.06 -4.25 -16.78
N LEU A 75 4.85 -4.38 -17.84
CA LEU A 75 5.32 -3.27 -18.66
C LEU A 75 4.18 -2.30 -19.01
N ASN A 76 4.46 -1.00 -18.90
CA ASN A 76 3.53 0.12 -19.07
C ASN A 76 2.37 0.17 -18.07
N SER A 77 2.44 -0.60 -16.97
CA SER A 77 1.50 -0.45 -15.86
C SER A 77 1.94 0.64 -14.89
N VAL A 78 0.96 1.36 -14.36
CA VAL A 78 1.14 2.33 -13.29
C VAL A 78 0.27 1.88 -12.11
N CYS A 79 0.91 1.68 -10.97
CA CYS A 79 0.25 1.22 -9.75
C CYS A 79 0.32 2.30 -8.69
N ILE A 80 -0.83 2.86 -8.33
CA ILE A 80 -0.95 3.96 -7.36
C ILE A 80 -1.46 3.40 -6.03
N THR A 81 -0.80 3.74 -4.94
CA THR A 81 -1.19 3.43 -3.56
C THR A 81 -1.26 4.69 -2.73
N CYS A 82 -2.32 4.80 -1.92
CA CYS A 82 -2.58 5.92 -1.02
C CYS A 82 -2.56 5.44 0.43
N CYS A 83 -2.03 6.25 1.35
CA CYS A 83 -2.02 5.94 2.78
C CYS A 83 -1.94 7.22 3.63
N ASN A 84 -2.41 7.16 4.88
CA ASN A 84 -2.60 8.32 5.76
C ASN A 84 -1.80 8.26 7.07
N THR A 85 -0.74 7.46 7.12
CA THR A 85 0.19 7.40 8.25
C THR A 85 1.55 8.00 7.85
N PRO A 86 2.28 8.65 8.78
CA PRO A 86 3.58 9.22 8.44
C PRO A 86 4.52 8.19 7.80
N LEU A 87 5.20 8.59 6.73
CA LEU A 87 6.20 7.82 5.99
C LEU A 87 5.68 6.50 5.38
N CYS A 88 4.36 6.35 5.26
CA CYS A 88 3.72 5.10 4.83
C CYS A 88 3.97 4.71 3.37
N ASN A 89 4.34 5.67 2.52
CA ASN A 89 4.74 5.43 1.13
C ASN A 89 6.19 4.93 1.00
N GLY A 90 6.84 4.57 2.11
CA GLY A 90 8.15 3.93 2.14
C GLY A 90 8.16 2.46 1.65
N PRO A 91 9.31 1.79 1.79
CA PRO A 91 9.45 0.37 1.51
C PRO A 91 8.50 -0.39 2.41
N ARG A 92 7.72 -1.29 1.82
CA ARG A 92 6.79 -2.11 2.60
C ARG A 92 7.63 -2.97 3.52
N GLN A 93 7.59 -2.72 4.83
CA GLN A 93 8.14 -3.67 5.78
C GLN A 93 7.41 -4.98 5.52
N LYS A 94 8.13 -6.00 5.03
CA LYS A 94 7.58 -7.34 4.88
C LYS A 94 7.09 -7.73 6.27
N LYS A 95 5.78 -7.62 6.51
CA LYS A 95 5.17 -8.25 7.67
C LYS A 95 5.54 -9.72 7.53
N ARG A 96 6.41 -10.19 8.43
CA ARG A 96 6.69 -11.61 8.62
C ARG A 96 5.33 -12.32 8.57
N PRO A 97 5.15 -13.37 7.75
CA PRO A 97 3.89 -14.08 7.72
C PRO A 97 3.50 -14.41 9.17
N PRO A 98 2.23 -14.24 9.57
CA PRO A 98 1.80 -14.70 10.88
C PRO A 98 2.25 -16.15 10.98
N ALA A 99 2.96 -16.49 12.06
CA ALA A 99 3.36 -17.86 12.30
C ALA A 99 2.09 -18.72 12.19
N SER A 100 2.04 -19.61 11.19
CA SER A 100 1.02 -20.65 11.11
C SER A 100 1.20 -21.55 12.32
N GLY A 101 0.55 -21.18 13.42
CA GLY A 101 0.49 -21.88 14.68
C GLY A 101 -0.96 -22.07 15.06
N ALA A 102 -1.67 -22.90 14.30
CA ALA A 102 -2.91 -23.52 14.75
C ALA A 102 -3.04 -24.86 14.03
N ALA A 103 -2.52 -25.90 14.67
CA ALA A 103 -2.89 -27.27 14.36
C ALA A 103 -4.41 -27.37 14.39
N ALA A 104 -5.00 -27.96 13.36
CA ALA A 104 -6.42 -28.30 13.32
C ALA A 104 -6.77 -29.17 14.54
N PRO A 105 -7.83 -28.88 15.30
CA PRO A 105 -8.38 -29.88 16.19
C PRO A 105 -9.04 -30.97 15.33
N ASN A 106 -8.55 -32.20 15.48
CA ASN A 106 -9.17 -33.40 14.92
C ASN A 106 -10.68 -33.41 15.20
N ALA A 107 -11.48 -33.44 14.14
CA ALA A 107 -12.88 -33.82 14.23
C ALA A 107 -12.97 -35.33 14.51
N PRO A 108 -13.68 -35.80 15.54
CA PRO A 108 -13.99 -37.22 15.67
C PRO A 108 -15.10 -37.56 14.67
N ARG A 109 -14.77 -38.36 13.65
CA ARG A 109 -15.76 -39.05 12.82
C ARG A 109 -16.39 -40.16 13.65
N VAL A 110 -17.53 -39.90 14.29
CA VAL A 110 -18.37 -40.97 14.85
C VAL A 110 -19.26 -41.49 13.71
N GLY A 111 -18.90 -42.66 13.21
CA GLY A 111 -19.69 -43.40 12.22
C GLY A 111 -21.02 -43.86 12.82
N LEU A 112 -22.11 -43.54 12.13
CA LEU A 112 -23.40 -44.21 12.34
C LEU A 112 -23.24 -45.68 11.90
N LEU A 113 -23.35 -46.61 12.84
CA LEU A 113 -23.58 -48.03 12.55
C LEU A 113 -25.06 -48.25 12.14
N PRO A 114 -25.36 -49.15 11.18
CA PRO A 114 -26.73 -49.53 10.86
C PRO A 114 -27.28 -50.52 11.88
N LEU A 115 -28.56 -50.33 12.25
CA LEU A 115 -29.34 -51.22 13.11
C LEU A 115 -29.74 -52.50 12.36
N PRO A 116 -29.58 -53.72 12.91
CA PRO A 116 -30.12 -54.93 12.30
C PRO A 116 -31.51 -55.28 12.85
N LYS A 117 -32.40 -55.66 11.91
CA LYS A 117 -33.65 -56.43 11.99
C LYS A 117 -34.66 -56.14 13.11
#